data_AF-A0A1B6ZBV6-F1
#
_entry.id   AF-A0A1B6ZBV6-F1
#
_cell.length_a   1.000
_cell.length_b   1.000
_cell.length_c   1.000
_cell.angle_alpha   90.00
_cell.angle_beta   90.00
_cell.angle_gamma   90.00
#
_symmetry.space_group_name_H-M   'P 1'
#
loop_
_entity.id
_entity.type
_entity.pdbx_description
1 polymer ?
#
loop_
_entity_poly.entity_id
_entity_poly.type
_entity_poly.pdbx_seq_one_letter_code
_entity_poly.pdbx_strand_id
1 'polypeptide(L)'
;MNANDVKNKLIEVLQEVQALSGEDCPDLDGDTKPTEELREFTSKIFPTATGLLGEAIGEDIPCEENIFIDDETRQPLTINQTAELVCKILADEKEKEKSL
;
A
#
# COMPACT_ATOMS: atom_id res chain seq x y z
N MET A 1 7.53 -13.55 -1.90
CA MET A 1 6.64 -12.59 -2.57
C MET A 1 7.50 -11.54 -3.24
N ASN A 2 7.12 -11.07 -4.44
CA ASN A 2 7.85 -10.01 -5.14
C ASN A 2 6.96 -8.77 -5.36
N ALA A 3 7.57 -7.66 -5.79
CA ALA A 3 6.89 -6.38 -5.95
C ALA A 3 5.73 -6.41 -6.96
N ASN A 4 5.78 -7.25 -8.01
CA ASN A 4 4.65 -7.37 -8.95
C ASN A 4 3.44 -8.07 -8.31
N ASP A 5 3.67 -9.07 -7.45
CA ASP A 5 2.58 -9.74 -6.72
C ASP A 5 1.89 -8.73 -5.79
N VAL A 6 2.69 -7.96 -5.02
CA VAL A 6 2.19 -6.92 -4.11
C VAL A 6 1.46 -5.81 -4.89
N LYS A 7 2.02 -5.36 -6.02
CA LYS A 7 1.41 -4.34 -6.89
C LYS A 7 0.00 -4.77 -7.34
N ASN A 8 -0.13 -5.99 -7.86
CA ASN A 8 -1.41 -6.48 -8.35
C ASN A 8 -2.44 -6.55 -7.21
N LYS A 9 -2.04 -7.04 -6.04
CA LYS A 9 -2.91 -7.08 -4.85
C LYS A 9 -3.26 -5.69 -4.33
N LEU A 10 -2.33 -4.76 -4.37
CA LEU A 10 -2.57 -3.37 -3.99
C LEU A 10 -3.59 -2.70 -4.91
N ILE A 11 -3.53 -2.93 -6.22
CA ILE A 11 -4.56 -2.43 -7.15
C ILE A 11 -5.94 -2.96 -6.77
N GLU A 12 -6.08 -4.27 -6.53
CA GLU A 12 -7.35 -4.88 -6.10
C GLU A 12 -7.87 -4.25 -4.80
N VAL A 13 -7.00 -4.05 -3.82
CA VAL A 13 -7.35 -3.44 -2.52
C VAL A 13 -7.78 -1.97 -2.69
N LEU A 14 -7.08 -1.19 -3.50
CA LEU A 14 -7.44 0.22 -3.73
C LEU A 14 -8.80 0.33 -4.44
N GLN A 15 -9.10 -0.58 -5.36
CA GLN A 15 -10.43 -0.69 -5.98
C GLN A 15 -11.50 -1.02 -4.95
N GLU A 16 -11.25 -1.99 -4.07
CA GLU A 16 -12.17 -2.36 -2.99
C GLU A 16 -12.41 -1.18 -2.03
N VAL A 17 -11.36 -0.46 -1.64
CA VAL A 17 -11.47 0.71 -0.76
C VAL A 17 -12.34 1.81 -1.38
N GLN A 18 -12.20 2.10 -2.68
CA GLN A 18 -13.06 3.06 -3.37
C GLN A 18 -14.52 2.58 -3.41
N ALA A 19 -14.74 1.29 -3.72
CA ALA A 19 -16.08 0.71 -3.74
C ALA A 19 -16.76 0.77 -2.36
N LEU A 20 -16.04 0.46 -1.28
CA LEU A 20 -16.54 0.57 0.10
C LEU A 20 -16.81 2.01 0.52
N SER A 21 -16.06 2.97 -0.05
CA SER A 21 -16.26 4.40 0.17
C SER A 21 -17.40 4.98 -0.68
N GLY A 22 -17.96 4.21 -1.60
CA GLY A 22 -18.98 4.68 -2.54
C GLY A 22 -18.45 5.67 -3.59
N GLU A 23 -17.14 5.67 -3.83
CA GLU A 23 -16.46 6.54 -4.77
C GLU A 23 -16.14 5.80 -6.07
N ASP A 24 -16.06 6.56 -7.17
CA ASP A 24 -15.63 6.03 -8.46
C ASP A 24 -14.13 5.72 -8.43
N CYS A 25 -13.74 4.55 -8.94
CA CYS A 25 -12.34 4.16 -9.04
C CYS A 25 -11.84 4.40 -10.48
N PRO A 26 -10.80 5.23 -10.69
CA PRO A 26 -10.16 5.38 -12.00
C PRO A 26 -9.40 4.09 -12.39
N ASP A 27 -8.98 4.01 -13.66
CA ASP A 27 -8.06 2.96 -14.09
C ASP A 27 -6.74 3.12 -13.33
N LEU A 28 -6.35 2.10 -12.56
CA LEU A 28 -5.13 2.11 -11.77
C LEU A 28 -4.04 1.32 -12.47
N ASP A 29 -2.83 1.89 -12.51
CA ASP A 29 -1.63 1.21 -12.96
C ASP A 29 -0.45 1.44 -11.99
N GLY A 30 0.74 1.00 -12.38
CA GLY A 30 1.92 1.10 -11.52
C GLY A 30 2.42 2.54 -11.28
N ASP A 31 2.05 3.49 -12.14
CA ASP A 31 2.49 4.88 -12.08
C ASP A 31 1.48 5.77 -11.33
N THR A 32 0.26 5.27 -11.11
CA THR A 32 -0.77 5.94 -10.32
C THR A 32 -0.27 6.24 -8.92
N LYS A 33 -0.53 7.46 -8.43
CA LYS A 33 -0.28 7.87 -7.04
C LYS A 33 -1.59 7.90 -6.24
N PRO A 34 -1.84 6.94 -5.34
CA PRO A 34 -3.16 6.79 -4.70
C PRO A 34 -3.62 8.06 -3.95
N THR A 35 -2.72 8.75 -3.25
CA THR A 35 -3.09 9.95 -2.47
C THR A 35 -3.36 11.19 -3.32
N GLU A 36 -2.96 11.20 -4.60
CA GLU A 36 -3.23 12.30 -5.54
C GLU A 36 -4.44 11.98 -6.44
N GLU A 37 -4.64 10.71 -6.78
CA GLU A 37 -5.59 10.31 -7.83
C GLU A 37 -6.86 9.64 -7.31
N LEU A 38 -6.83 9.03 -6.12
CA LEU A 38 -8.02 8.44 -5.52
C LEU A 38 -8.78 9.45 -4.67
N ARG A 39 -10.07 9.58 -4.95
CA ARG A 39 -10.95 10.47 -4.22
C ARG A 39 -11.12 10.01 -2.78
N GLU A 40 -11.14 10.96 -1.85
CA GLU A 40 -11.24 10.75 -0.39
C GLU A 40 -10.17 9.82 0.21
N PHE A 41 -9.10 9.48 -0.52
CA PHE A 41 -7.98 8.66 -0.04
C PHE A 41 -7.07 9.48 0.89
N THR A 42 -7.53 9.68 2.12
CA THR A 42 -6.90 10.54 3.13
C THR A 42 -6.09 9.74 4.16
N SER A 43 -5.48 10.47 5.11
CA SER A 43 -4.76 9.87 6.26
C SER A 43 -5.59 8.92 7.12
N LYS A 44 -6.93 8.96 7.01
CA LYS A 44 -7.83 8.07 7.74
C LYS A 44 -8.12 6.76 6.99
N ILE A 45 -7.91 6.75 5.67
CA ILE A 45 -8.23 5.62 4.81
C ILE A 45 -7.02 4.72 4.59
N PHE A 46 -5.80 5.28 4.53
CA PHE A 46 -4.62 4.45 4.29
C PHE A 46 -4.43 3.29 5.29
N PRO A 47 -4.72 3.41 6.61
CA PRO A 47 -4.55 2.27 7.51
C PRO A 47 -5.47 1.10 7.14
N THR A 48 -6.66 1.41 6.61
CA THR A 48 -7.60 0.39 6.11
C THR A 48 -7.02 -0.29 4.87
N ALA A 49 -6.49 0.49 3.91
CA ALA A 49 -5.84 -0.06 2.72
C ALA A 49 -4.60 -0.91 3.07
N THR A 50 -3.77 -0.46 4.01
CA THR A 50 -2.61 -1.21 4.51
C THR A 50 -3.02 -2.53 5.16
N GLY A 51 -4.04 -2.50 6.03
CA GLY A 51 -4.56 -3.71 6.68
C GLY A 51 -5.14 -4.73 5.68
N LEU A 52 -5.95 -4.27 4.74
CA LEU A 52 -6.51 -5.12 3.68
C LEU A 52 -5.41 -5.71 2.78
N LEU A 53 -4.37 -4.93 2.47
CA LEU A 53 -3.22 -5.44 1.73
C LEU A 53 -2.49 -6.54 2.50
N GLY A 54 -2.23 -6.33 3.80
CA GLY A 54 -1.61 -7.33 4.67
C GLY A 54 -2.40 -8.64 4.69
N GLU A 55 -3.73 -8.55 4.89
CA GLU A 55 -4.63 -9.71 4.81
C GLU A 55 -4.56 -10.40 3.45
N ALA A 56 -4.64 -9.63 2.36
CA ALA A 56 -4.64 -10.16 0.99
C ALA A 56 -3.34 -10.89 0.61
N ILE A 57 -2.21 -10.51 1.22
CA ILE A 57 -0.91 -11.13 0.96
C ILE A 57 -0.45 -12.10 2.07
N GLY A 58 -1.22 -12.22 3.15
CA GLY A 58 -0.92 -13.11 4.28
C GLY A 58 0.31 -12.70 5.09
N GLU A 59 0.58 -11.40 5.20
CA GLU A 59 1.71 -10.84 5.95
C GLU A 59 1.21 -9.71 6.87
N ASP A 60 1.94 -9.43 7.95
CA ASP A 60 1.67 -8.29 8.81
C ASP A 60 2.44 -7.06 8.28
N ILE A 61 1.71 -6.02 7.90
CA ILE A 61 2.31 -4.75 7.44
C ILE A 61 2.10 -3.72 8.56
N PRO A 62 3.17 -3.15 9.14
CA PRO A 62 3.08 -2.08 10.11
C PRO A 62 2.20 -0.94 9.60
N CYS A 63 1.10 -0.67 10.31
CA CYS A 63 0.15 0.40 9.98
C CYS A 63 0.51 1.75 10.63
N GLU A 64 1.63 1.81 11.36
CA GLU A 64 2.08 3.00 12.07
C GLU A 64 2.60 4.07 11.11
N GLU A 65 3.09 3.65 9.94
CA GLU A 65 3.64 4.50 8.89
C GLU A 65 2.75 4.47 7.64
N ASN A 66 2.67 5.61 6.96
CA ASN A 66 1.90 5.73 5.73
C ASN A 66 2.72 5.22 4.54
N ILE A 67 2.51 3.98 4.14
CA ILE A 67 3.20 3.33 3.00
C ILE A 67 2.93 3.97 1.63
N PHE A 68 2.07 4.99 1.55
CA PHE A 68 1.75 5.72 0.32
C PHE A 68 2.47 7.06 0.21
N ILE A 69 3.27 7.43 1.23
CA ILE A 69 4.06 8.66 1.25
C ILE A 69 5.51 8.27 1.54
N ASP A 70 6.44 8.84 0.78
CA ASP A 70 7.86 8.74 1.07
C ASP A 70 8.20 9.48 2.37
N ASP A 71 8.79 8.80 3.35
CA ASP A 71 8.99 9.38 4.67
C ASP A 71 10.02 10.53 4.66
N GLU A 72 11.04 10.45 3.79
CA GLU A 72 12.10 11.47 3.71
C GLU A 72 11.64 12.74 2.98
N THR A 73 11.02 12.57 1.81
CA THR A 73 10.65 13.66 0.90
C THR A 73 9.22 14.15 1.10
N ARG A 74 8.41 13.38 1.85
CA ARG A 74 6.97 13.61 2.08
C ARG A 74 6.16 13.65 0.79
N GLN A 75 6.68 13.05 -0.29
CA GLN A 75 6.00 13.00 -1.58
C GLN A 75 5.13 11.74 -1.70
N PRO A 76 3.98 11.83 -2.41
CA PRO A 76 3.19 10.67 -2.79
C PRO A 76 3.99 9.65 -3.59
N LEU A 77 3.86 8.38 -3.18
CA LEU A 77 4.43 7.24 -3.88
C LEU A 77 3.47 6.72 -4.95
N THR A 78 4.03 6.23 -6.05
CA THR A 78 3.26 5.46 -7.02
C THR A 78 2.96 4.06 -6.48
N ILE A 79 1.99 3.36 -7.07
CA ILE A 79 1.67 1.97 -6.71
C ILE A 79 2.91 1.06 -6.86
N ASN A 80 3.73 1.24 -7.89
CA ASN A 80 4.99 0.52 -8.04
C ASN A 80 5.93 0.76 -6.84
N GLN A 81 6.12 2.03 -6.46
CA GLN A 81 7.00 2.39 -5.35
C GLN A 81 6.47 1.88 -4.01
N THR A 82 5.15 1.99 -3.76
CA THR A 82 4.52 1.41 -2.56
C THR A 82 4.72 -0.10 -2.50
N ALA A 83 4.59 -0.82 -3.62
CA ALA A 83 4.81 -2.26 -3.66
C ALA A 83 6.26 -2.65 -3.34
N GLU A 84 7.24 -1.88 -3.84
CA GLU A 84 8.65 -2.04 -3.50
C GLU A 84 8.92 -1.76 -2.01
N LEU A 85 8.33 -0.69 -1.47
CA LEU A 85 8.44 -0.33 -0.06
C LEU A 85 7.90 -1.44 0.85
N VAL A 86 6.72 -1.99 0.54
CA VAL A 86 6.13 -3.12 1.29
C VAL A 86 7.05 -4.33 1.25
N CYS A 87 7.61 -4.67 0.08
CA CYS A 87 8.56 -5.77 -0.03
C CYS A 87 9.81 -5.55 0.84
N LYS A 88 10.31 -4.31 0.92
CA LYS A 88 11.43 -3.96 1.79
C LYS A 88 11.07 -4.09 3.27
N ILE A 89 9.94 -3.55 3.69
CA ILE A 89 9.45 -3.65 5.08
C ILE A 89 9.37 -5.12 5.51
N LEU A 90 8.76 -5.97 4.70
CA LEU A 90 8.62 -7.40 4.99
C LEU A 90 9.96 -8.14 5.04
N ALA A 91 10.95 -7.72 4.24
CA ALA A 91 12.29 -8.27 4.30
C ALA A 91 12.99 -7.88 5.61
N ASP A 92 12.91 -6.60 5.98
CA ASP A 92 13.52 -6.06 7.20
C ASP A 92 12.92 -6.72 8.46
N GLU A 93 11.60 -6.92 8.51
CA GLU A 93 10.93 -7.64 9.62
C GLU A 93 11.41 -9.10 9.74
N LYS A 94 11.59 -9.80 8.62
CA LYS A 94 12.11 -11.18 8.59
C LYS A 94 13.57 -11.26 9.03
N GLU A 95 14.35 -10.21 8.87
CA GLU A 95 15.73 -10.13 9.37
C GLU A 95 15.78 -9.86 10.88
N LYS A 96 14.90 -8.99 11.38
CA LYS A 96 14.75 -8.72 12.82
C LYS A 96 14.34 -9.97 13.59
N GLU A 97 13.35 -10.72 13.09
CA GLU A 97 12.87 -11.95 13.74
C GLU A 97 13.97 -13.02 13.87
N LYS A 98 14.84 -13.15 12.87
CA LYS A 98 15.97 -14.11 12.90
C LYS A 98 17.10 -13.73 13.87
N SER A 99 17.12 -12.47 14.31
CA SER A 99 18.16 -11.92 15.19
C SER A 99 17.78 -11.97 16.67
N LEU A 100 16.57 -12.47 16.98
CA LEU A 100 16.01 -12.70 18.32
C LEU A 100 16.17 -14.17 18.74
#